data_AF-K3WIV8-F1
#
_entry.id   AF-K3WIV8-F1
#
_cell.length_a   1.000
_cell.length_b   1.000
_cell.length_c   1.000
_cell.angle_alpha   90.00
_cell.angle_beta   90.00
_cell.angle_gamma   90.00
#
_symmetry.space_group_name_H-M   'P 1'
#
loop_
_entity.id
_entity.type
_entity.pdbx_description
1 polymer ?
#
loop_
_entity_poly.entity_id
_entity_poly.type
_entity_poly.pdbx_seq_one_letter_code
_entity_poly.pdbx_strand_id
1 'polypeptide(L)'
;MLPRALLRNAVALRSTSRLAIARFSSPATTTGASSSVFSAVGRDVPLNVVSRQARRQARKLEKSAGGLGSAPATKGVRTSSLPSKISFALLAGSVSGSVLWHFILDEATKKSITDILGATFLGDIYALAATKVEDLFRPFTDPSREKLLPDWPIPQVPADTPPVPVLVLDLEDTLVHSEWSRKHGWRHAKRPGVDEFLETLCQYYEIVIFSQNPMAEEVVMKLDPKQCALHILSRDATRYLKGAHVKDLANLNRDLRQVVIVDDDPAAYQLQPENAIPIKPFTNGSARDDRELTELIPFLKALASERVPDFRTVLGEFRDEDGVIRDLPSRYSARVRALEMQKEQEKQKGLGGFIRGRLSHRPPTAGGVGM
;
A
#
# COMPACT_ATOMS: atom_id res chain seq x y z
N MET A 1 52.28 38.37 30.84
CA MET A 1 51.05 38.54 31.64
C MET A 1 50.29 37.22 31.64
N LEU A 2 50.22 36.54 32.79
CA LEU A 2 49.24 35.49 33.13
C LEU A 2 48.21 36.15 34.09
N PRO A 3 47.10 35.51 34.51
CA PRO A 3 46.10 34.69 33.80
C PRO A 3 44.66 34.87 34.38
N ARG A 4 43.67 34.07 33.94
CA ARG A 4 42.60 33.37 34.74
C ARG A 4 41.42 33.00 33.83
N ALA A 5 40.73 31.86 33.90
CA ALA A 5 40.82 30.59 34.64
C ALA A 5 39.87 29.60 33.89
N LEU A 6 40.30 28.43 33.42
CA LEU A 6 40.35 27.12 34.10
C LEU A 6 39.02 26.61 34.69
N LEU A 7 38.45 25.60 34.02
CA LEU A 7 37.53 24.60 34.56
C LEU A 7 38.26 23.25 34.59
N ARG A 8 38.31 22.59 35.76
CA ARG A 8 38.81 21.22 35.94
C ARG A 8 37.91 20.43 36.90
N ASN A 9 37.40 19.31 36.40
CA ASN A 9 37.38 17.94 36.95
C ASN A 9 37.17 17.68 38.47
N ALA A 10 36.04 17.03 38.75
CA ALA A 10 35.88 15.61 39.14
C ALA A 10 36.28 15.05 40.55
N VAL A 11 35.43 14.10 40.99
CA VAL A 11 35.66 12.87 41.78
C VAL A 11 35.29 12.82 43.29
N ALA A 12 34.25 12.00 43.54
CA ALA A 12 33.98 10.99 44.61
C ALA A 12 34.07 11.31 46.12
N LEU A 13 33.10 10.81 46.90
CA LEU A 13 33.13 9.51 47.62
C LEU A 13 31.87 9.29 48.50
N ARG A 14 31.51 8.01 48.69
CA ARG A 14 30.43 7.46 49.54
C ARG A 14 30.85 7.44 51.03
N SER A 15 29.88 7.33 51.96
CA SER A 15 29.75 6.25 52.97
C SER A 15 29.04 6.61 54.29
N THR A 16 28.05 5.76 54.66
CA THR A 16 27.67 5.20 55.99
C THR A 16 27.11 6.01 57.18
N SER A 17 25.83 5.70 57.49
CA SER A 17 25.30 4.99 58.70
C SER A 17 25.56 5.48 60.15
N ARG A 18 24.48 5.76 60.92
CA ARG A 18 23.99 5.04 62.14
C ARG A 18 23.25 5.92 63.20
N LEU A 19 22.06 5.42 63.62
CA LEU A 19 21.43 5.31 64.96
C LEU A 19 21.45 6.47 65.99
N ALA A 20 20.28 6.85 66.54
CA ALA A 20 19.85 6.48 67.91
C ALA A 20 18.50 7.11 68.39
N ILE A 21 17.57 6.21 68.72
CA ILE A 21 16.54 6.13 69.79
C ILE A 21 16.26 7.35 70.70
N ALA A 22 14.97 7.70 70.84
CA ALA A 22 14.35 8.04 72.14
C ALA A 22 12.85 7.66 72.17
N ARG A 23 12.46 6.83 73.15
CA ARG A 23 11.08 6.50 73.52
C ARG A 23 10.57 7.57 74.50
N PHE A 24 9.32 8.00 74.38
CA PHE A 24 8.56 8.47 75.55
C PHE A 24 7.07 8.10 75.48
N SER A 25 6.59 7.79 76.68
CA SER A 25 5.31 7.23 77.14
C SER A 25 4.04 8.00 76.73
N SER A 26 2.93 7.27 76.59
CA SER A 26 1.54 7.78 76.63
C SER A 26 1.18 8.30 78.04
N PRO A 27 0.06 9.05 78.17
CA PRO A 27 -1.19 8.39 78.55
C PRO A 27 -2.45 8.87 77.78
N ALA A 28 -3.49 8.05 77.87
CA ALA A 28 -4.82 8.20 77.27
C ALA A 28 -5.63 9.36 77.87
N THR A 29 -6.64 9.86 77.14
CA THR A 29 -8.07 9.98 77.54
C THR A 29 -8.89 10.75 76.49
N THR A 30 -9.78 10.00 75.81
CA THR A 30 -11.12 10.27 75.25
C THR A 30 -11.55 11.55 74.50
N THR A 31 -12.40 11.25 73.50
CA THR A 31 -13.55 11.99 72.94
C THR A 31 -13.29 13.05 71.87
N GLY A 32 -13.74 12.74 70.66
CA GLY A 32 -13.78 13.64 69.51
C GLY A 32 -14.16 12.85 68.26
N ALA A 33 -15.45 12.75 68.00
CA ALA A 33 -16.01 12.04 66.86
C ALA A 33 -15.45 12.60 65.53
N SER A 34 -14.65 11.80 64.82
CA SER A 34 -14.27 12.10 63.43
C SER A 34 -15.29 11.45 62.49
N SER A 35 -16.18 12.25 61.92
CA SER A 35 -16.90 11.88 60.71
C SER A 35 -15.90 11.69 59.58
N SER A 36 -15.56 10.44 59.26
CA SER A 36 -14.68 10.13 58.13
C SER A 36 -15.47 10.22 56.82
N VAL A 37 -14.76 10.69 55.79
CA VAL A 37 -15.21 10.98 54.41
C VAL A 37 -15.77 9.74 53.67
N PHE A 38 -15.88 8.59 54.33
CA PHE A 38 -16.30 7.31 53.75
C PHE A 38 -17.80 6.98 53.89
N SER A 39 -18.60 7.75 54.63
CA SER A 39 -20.05 7.47 54.74
C SER A 39 -20.86 7.83 53.49
N ALA A 40 -20.27 8.56 52.53
CA ALA A 40 -20.96 9.00 51.30
C ALA A 40 -20.97 7.94 50.17
N VAL A 41 -20.31 6.80 50.35
CA VAL A 41 -20.25 5.73 49.33
C VAL A 41 -20.80 4.47 49.96
N GLY A 42 -22.13 4.31 49.97
CA GLY A 42 -22.86 3.20 50.58
C GLY A 42 -22.37 1.81 50.17
N ARG A 43 -21.35 1.30 50.88
CA ARG A 43 -20.78 -0.04 50.74
C ARG A 43 -20.48 -0.62 52.12
N ASP A 44 -21.48 -0.65 52.98
CA ASP A 44 -21.43 -1.44 54.21
C ASP A 44 -22.16 -2.77 53.98
N VAL A 45 -21.51 -3.69 53.26
CA VAL A 45 -21.87 -5.11 53.32
C VAL A 45 -20.90 -5.77 54.29
N PRO A 46 -21.34 -6.25 55.47
CA PRO A 46 -20.44 -6.90 56.41
C PRO A 46 -19.92 -8.20 55.78
N LEU A 47 -18.62 -8.24 55.50
CA LEU A 47 -17.94 -9.45 55.04
C LEU A 47 -18.00 -10.50 56.15
N ASN A 48 -18.74 -11.58 55.91
CA ASN A 48 -18.76 -12.72 56.82
C ASN A 48 -17.42 -13.47 56.72
N VAL A 49 -16.51 -13.16 57.65
CA VAL A 49 -15.16 -13.76 57.69
C VAL A 49 -15.26 -15.17 58.27
N VAL A 50 -15.50 -16.15 57.39
CA VAL A 50 -15.41 -17.57 57.75
C VAL A 50 -13.96 -17.92 58.10
N SER A 51 -13.75 -18.47 59.30
CA SER A 51 -12.42 -18.83 59.78
C SER A 51 -11.73 -19.86 58.88
N ARG A 52 -10.39 -19.81 58.79
CA ARG A 52 -9.60 -20.76 57.98
C ARG A 52 -9.82 -22.21 58.38
N GLN A 53 -10.16 -22.48 59.65
CA GLN A 53 -10.45 -23.81 60.15
C GLN A 53 -11.80 -24.34 59.63
N ALA A 54 -12.84 -23.50 59.60
CA ALA A 54 -14.14 -23.85 59.03
C ALA A 54 -14.05 -24.17 57.53
N ARG A 55 -13.25 -23.40 56.77
CA ARG A 55 -12.96 -23.68 55.34
C ARG A 55 -12.21 -25.01 55.12
N ARG A 56 -11.33 -25.40 56.05
CA ARG A 56 -10.58 -26.66 55.99
C ARG A 56 -11.45 -27.87 56.31
N GLN A 57 -12.41 -27.73 57.23
CA GLN A 57 -13.36 -28.80 57.56
C GLN A 57 -14.36 -29.04 56.43
N ALA A 58 -14.89 -27.97 55.80
CA ALA A 58 -15.77 -28.08 54.64
C ALA A 58 -15.10 -28.81 53.45
N ARG A 59 -13.82 -28.50 53.17
CA ARG A 59 -13.06 -29.20 52.12
C ARG A 59 -12.74 -30.66 52.45
N LYS A 60 -12.58 -31.00 53.74
CA LYS A 60 -12.40 -32.40 54.16
C LYS A 60 -13.69 -33.21 54.00
N LEU A 61 -14.85 -32.59 54.30
CA LEU A 61 -16.17 -33.19 54.13
C LEU A 61 -16.52 -33.44 52.66
N GLU A 62 -16.24 -32.50 51.76
CA GLU A 62 -16.40 -32.70 50.30
C GLU A 62 -15.51 -33.83 49.78
N LYS A 63 -14.27 -33.93 50.28
CA LYS A 63 -13.31 -34.94 49.83
C LYS A 63 -13.62 -36.35 50.36
N SER A 64 -14.33 -36.46 51.49
CA SER A 64 -14.83 -37.73 52.02
C SER A 64 -16.18 -38.16 51.42
N ALA A 65 -16.93 -37.25 50.79
CA ALA A 65 -18.25 -37.54 50.23
C ALA A 65 -18.22 -38.01 48.76
N GLY A 66 -17.08 -37.93 48.06
CA GLY A 66 -16.97 -38.26 46.64
C GLY A 66 -15.88 -39.30 46.36
N GLY A 67 -16.16 -40.58 46.64
CA GLY A 67 -15.26 -41.68 46.32
C GLY A 67 -16.02 -42.91 45.87
N LEU A 68 -16.44 -42.97 44.60
CA LEU A 68 -16.58 -44.17 43.77
C LEU A 68 -17.01 -43.80 42.33
N GLY A 69 -16.11 -43.97 41.36
CA GLY A 69 -16.47 -44.36 39.98
C GLY A 69 -16.28 -43.35 38.83
N SER A 70 -15.31 -43.68 37.96
CA SER A 70 -15.16 -43.33 36.52
C SER A 70 -14.30 -42.11 36.09
N ALA A 71 -13.53 -42.38 35.02
CA ALA A 71 -12.45 -41.63 34.38
C ALA A 71 -12.88 -40.27 33.79
N PRO A 72 -11.95 -39.41 33.31
CA PRO A 72 -12.21 -37.98 33.15
C PRO A 72 -13.11 -37.73 31.94
N ALA A 73 -14.37 -37.42 32.20
CA ALA A 73 -15.20 -36.73 31.21
C ALA A 73 -14.59 -35.33 31.00
N THR A 74 -14.01 -35.11 29.82
CA THR A 74 -13.84 -33.78 29.25
C THR A 74 -15.20 -33.09 29.33
N LYS A 75 -15.36 -32.15 30.27
CA LYS A 75 -16.51 -31.25 30.28
C LYS A 75 -16.36 -30.36 29.05
N GLY A 76 -16.87 -30.85 27.92
CA GLY A 76 -17.24 -30.02 26.80
C GLY A 76 -18.18 -28.96 27.34
N VAL A 77 -17.67 -27.74 27.47
CA VAL A 77 -18.50 -26.57 27.66
C VAL A 77 -19.34 -26.48 26.39
N ARG A 78 -20.58 -26.98 26.46
CA ARG A 78 -21.60 -26.66 25.47
C ARG A 78 -21.93 -25.19 25.65
N THR A 79 -21.14 -24.32 25.02
CA THR A 79 -21.54 -22.94 24.80
C THR A 79 -22.68 -23.00 23.78
N SER A 80 -23.90 -22.81 24.26
CA SER A 80 -25.00 -22.41 23.39
C SER A 80 -24.52 -21.19 22.60
N SER A 81 -24.53 -21.31 21.27
CA SER A 81 -23.69 -20.61 20.31
C SER A 81 -24.15 -19.20 19.91
N LEU A 82 -24.78 -18.46 20.84
CA LEU A 82 -25.36 -17.14 20.58
C LEU A 82 -24.78 -16.01 21.46
N PRO A 83 -24.57 -16.16 22.78
CA PRO A 83 -24.12 -15.06 23.63
C PRO A 83 -22.71 -14.57 23.31
N SER A 84 -21.77 -15.46 23.00
CA SER A 84 -20.40 -15.07 22.64
C SER A 84 -20.32 -14.33 21.30
N LYS A 85 -21.16 -14.70 20.34
CA LYS A 85 -21.25 -14.06 19.03
C LYS A 85 -21.89 -12.67 19.13
N ILE A 86 -22.92 -12.53 19.96
CA ILE A 86 -23.58 -11.25 20.25
C ILE A 86 -22.63 -10.31 21.03
N SER A 87 -21.85 -10.84 21.98
CA SER A 87 -20.82 -10.06 22.67
C SER A 87 -19.72 -9.57 21.73
N PHE A 88 -19.29 -10.41 20.78
CA PHE A 88 -18.30 -10.01 19.78
C PHE A 88 -18.82 -8.93 18.83
N ALA A 89 -20.09 -9.06 18.41
CA ALA A 89 -20.77 -8.08 17.56
C ALA A 89 -20.96 -6.71 18.23
N LEU A 90 -21.33 -6.68 19.51
CA LEU A 90 -21.41 -5.44 20.29
C LEU A 90 -20.04 -4.78 20.45
N LEU A 91 -18.97 -5.59 20.54
CA LEU A 91 -17.61 -5.11 20.63
C LEU A 91 -17.14 -4.52 19.28
N ALA A 92 -17.50 -5.15 18.16
CA ALA A 92 -17.21 -4.68 16.81
C ALA A 92 -17.77 -3.28 16.49
N GLY A 93 -18.93 -2.92 17.08
CA GLY A 93 -19.50 -1.57 16.95
C GLY A 93 -18.87 -0.49 17.85
N SER A 94 -17.94 -0.87 18.74
CA SER A 94 -17.16 0.09 19.54
C SER A 94 -15.92 0.56 18.79
N VAL A 95 -15.36 1.73 19.16
CA VAL A 95 -14.11 2.27 18.56
C VAL A 95 -12.98 1.24 18.59
N SER A 96 -12.88 0.41 19.65
CA SER A 96 -11.89 -0.65 19.75
C SER A 96 -12.16 -1.84 18.81
N GLY A 97 -13.42 -2.21 18.59
CA GLY A 97 -13.77 -3.29 17.66
C GLY A 97 -13.74 -2.86 16.20
N SER A 98 -13.83 -1.55 15.94
CA SER A 98 -13.71 -0.95 14.63
C SER A 98 -12.28 -1.01 14.07
N VAL A 99 -11.27 -0.76 14.91
CA VAL A 99 -9.86 -0.99 14.55
C VAL A 99 -9.63 -2.47 14.25
N LEU A 100 -10.20 -3.36 15.07
CA LEU A 100 -10.13 -4.81 14.82
C LEU A 100 -10.80 -5.18 13.49
N TRP A 101 -11.94 -4.57 13.18
CA TRP A 101 -12.69 -4.80 11.95
C TRP A 101 -11.92 -4.40 10.70
N HIS A 102 -11.40 -3.17 10.64
CA HIS A 102 -10.74 -2.68 9.42
C HIS A 102 -9.33 -3.23 9.21
N PHE A 103 -8.56 -3.44 10.28
CA PHE A 103 -7.13 -3.73 10.17
C PHE A 103 -6.74 -5.16 10.54
N ILE A 104 -7.59 -5.90 11.25
CA ILE A 104 -7.22 -7.22 11.83
C ILE A 104 -8.10 -8.36 11.32
N LEU A 105 -9.39 -8.12 11.04
CA LEU A 105 -10.31 -9.18 10.62
C LEU A 105 -10.28 -9.40 9.10
N ASP A 106 -10.11 -10.65 8.71
CA ASP A 106 -10.24 -11.10 7.32
C ASP A 106 -11.67 -10.98 6.80
N GLU A 107 -11.81 -10.81 5.48
CA GLU A 107 -13.12 -10.68 4.79
C GLU A 107 -14.06 -11.87 5.03
N ALA A 108 -13.53 -13.08 5.17
CA ALA A 108 -14.33 -14.26 5.51
C ALA A 108 -14.95 -14.15 6.91
N THR A 109 -14.22 -13.57 7.85
CA THR A 109 -14.67 -13.36 9.22
C THR A 109 -15.68 -12.23 9.29
N LYS A 110 -15.43 -11.14 8.53
CA LYS A 110 -16.39 -10.04 8.38
C LYS A 110 -17.72 -10.53 7.83
N LYS A 111 -17.69 -11.30 6.74
CA LYS A 111 -18.89 -11.88 6.11
C LYS A 111 -19.67 -12.80 7.05
N SER A 112 -18.96 -13.66 7.78
CA SER A 112 -19.57 -14.52 8.79
C SER A 112 -20.28 -13.71 9.88
N ILE A 113 -19.64 -12.64 10.36
CA ILE A 113 -20.21 -11.77 11.40
C ILE A 113 -21.43 -11.00 10.86
N THR A 114 -21.37 -10.46 9.64
CA THR A 114 -22.49 -9.75 9.01
C THR A 114 -23.67 -10.68 8.75
N ASP A 115 -23.44 -11.90 8.28
CA ASP A 115 -24.50 -12.89 8.02
C ASP A 115 -25.20 -13.31 9.33
N ILE A 116 -24.42 -13.50 10.40
CA ILE A 116 -24.95 -13.85 11.73
C ILE A 116 -25.77 -12.69 12.32
N LEU A 117 -25.36 -11.44 12.09
CA LEU A 117 -26.02 -10.26 12.62
C LEU A 117 -27.25 -9.83 11.82
N GLY A 118 -27.20 -9.95 10.50
CA GLY A 118 -28.34 -9.71 9.61
C GLY A 118 -29.52 -10.65 9.86
N ALA A 119 -29.26 -11.84 10.41
CA ALA A 119 -30.30 -12.77 10.84
C ALA A 119 -30.99 -12.37 12.17
N THR A 120 -30.61 -11.25 12.79
CA THR A 120 -31.14 -10.78 14.08
C THR A 120 -31.68 -9.36 13.99
N PHE A 121 -32.51 -8.97 14.96
CA PHE A 121 -33.01 -7.57 15.06
C PHE A 121 -31.88 -6.54 15.30
N LEU A 122 -30.67 -7.00 15.66
CA LEU A 122 -29.49 -6.15 15.84
C LEU A 122 -28.78 -5.85 14.52
N GLY A 123 -29.18 -6.48 13.40
CA GLY A 123 -28.56 -6.28 12.09
C GLY A 123 -28.55 -4.81 11.66
N ASP A 124 -29.66 -4.10 11.83
CA ASP A 124 -29.78 -2.68 11.47
C ASP A 124 -28.92 -1.78 12.37
N ILE A 125 -28.87 -2.08 13.67
CA ILE A 125 -28.03 -1.37 14.64
C ILE A 125 -26.55 -1.59 14.32
N TYR A 126 -26.19 -2.82 13.94
CA TYR A 126 -24.84 -3.16 13.55
C TYR A 126 -24.45 -2.51 12.22
N ALA A 127 -25.34 -2.51 11.21
CA ALA A 127 -25.11 -1.82 9.95
C ALA A 127 -24.88 -0.32 10.19
N LEU A 128 -25.70 0.32 11.02
CA LEU A 128 -25.51 1.73 11.40
C LEU A 128 -24.20 1.97 12.17
N ALA A 129 -23.81 1.06 13.07
CA ALA A 129 -22.55 1.15 13.78
C ALA A 129 -21.35 1.00 12.83
N ALA A 130 -21.44 0.06 11.89
CA ALA A 130 -20.43 -0.20 10.87
C ALA A 130 -20.27 1.00 9.92
N THR A 131 -21.35 1.64 9.47
CA THR A 131 -21.26 2.84 8.62
C THR A 131 -20.64 4.02 9.37
N LYS A 132 -21.02 4.25 10.64
CA LYS A 132 -20.42 5.32 11.46
C LYS A 132 -18.93 5.09 11.73
N VAL A 133 -18.57 3.82 11.92
CA VAL A 133 -17.18 3.38 12.03
C VAL A 133 -16.45 3.68 10.74
N GLU A 134 -16.98 3.26 9.59
CA GLU A 134 -16.36 3.50 8.29
C GLU A 134 -16.15 4.99 8.06
N ASP A 135 -17.17 5.82 8.32
CA ASP A 135 -17.09 7.28 8.22
C ASP A 135 -15.98 7.89 9.10
N LEU A 136 -15.70 7.28 10.27
CA LEU A 136 -14.62 7.71 11.14
C LEU A 136 -13.23 7.38 10.58
N PHE A 137 -13.10 6.26 9.84
CA PHE A 137 -11.83 5.80 9.28
C PHE A 137 -11.57 6.28 7.85
N ARG A 138 -12.61 6.68 7.11
CA ARG A 138 -12.49 7.22 5.74
C ARG A 138 -11.37 8.26 5.57
N PRO A 139 -11.20 9.26 6.46
CA PRO A 139 -10.12 10.24 6.32
C PRO A 139 -8.70 9.67 6.40
N PHE A 140 -8.55 8.45 6.92
CA PHE A 140 -7.26 7.76 7.06
C PHE A 140 -7.04 6.70 5.97
N THR A 141 -8.11 6.22 5.33
CA THR A 141 -8.05 5.13 4.35
C THR A 141 -8.28 5.58 2.92
N ASP A 142 -9.16 6.55 2.71
CA ASP A 142 -9.52 7.04 1.38
C ASP A 142 -8.64 8.24 0.99
N PRO A 143 -8.45 8.47 -0.32
CA PRO A 143 -7.65 9.58 -0.80
C PRO A 143 -8.23 10.92 -0.31
N SER A 144 -7.36 11.92 -0.21
CA SER A 144 -7.69 13.28 0.25
C SER A 144 -8.78 13.97 -0.59
N ARG A 145 -9.00 13.51 -1.82
CA ARG A 145 -10.01 14.01 -2.75
C ARG A 145 -10.58 12.90 -3.64
N GLU A 146 -11.86 13.00 -3.99
CA GLU A 146 -12.54 12.03 -4.86
C GLU A 146 -11.97 12.05 -6.29
N LYS A 147 -11.79 13.25 -6.86
CA LYS A 147 -11.12 13.47 -8.14
C LYS A 147 -9.68 13.92 -7.90
N LEU A 148 -8.72 13.08 -8.28
CA LEU A 148 -7.31 13.35 -8.10
C LEU A 148 -6.78 14.38 -9.10
N LEU A 149 -7.33 14.45 -10.32
CA LEU A 149 -6.94 15.41 -11.35
C LEU A 149 -8.11 16.34 -11.71
N PRO A 150 -7.83 17.59 -12.13
CA PRO A 150 -8.86 18.51 -12.61
C PRO A 150 -9.55 17.97 -13.87
N ASP A 151 -10.75 18.48 -14.15
CA ASP A 151 -11.46 18.19 -15.40
C ASP A 151 -10.66 18.72 -16.61
N TRP A 152 -10.70 17.98 -17.72
CA TRP A 152 -10.11 18.43 -18.99
C TRP A 152 -11.08 19.37 -19.72
N PRO A 153 -10.62 20.46 -20.36
CA PRO A 153 -9.23 20.92 -20.49
C PRO A 153 -8.69 21.57 -19.22
N ILE A 154 -7.41 21.32 -18.93
CA ILE A 154 -6.69 21.96 -17.82
C ILE A 154 -6.65 23.47 -18.09
N PRO A 155 -6.83 24.37 -17.10
CA PRO A 155 -6.89 25.82 -17.33
C PRO A 155 -5.69 26.43 -18.06
N GLN A 156 -4.55 25.75 -18.05
CA GLN A 156 -3.29 26.17 -18.67
C GLN A 156 -3.16 25.72 -20.14
N VAL A 157 -4.05 24.84 -20.61
CA VAL A 157 -4.03 24.23 -21.93
C VAL A 157 -5.15 24.86 -22.78
N PRO A 158 -4.92 25.18 -24.07
CA PRO A 158 -5.96 25.68 -24.95
C PRO A 158 -7.18 24.75 -24.98
N ALA A 159 -8.39 25.32 -24.93
CA ALA A 159 -9.63 24.56 -24.78
C ALA A 159 -9.90 23.55 -25.92
N ASP A 160 -9.34 23.80 -27.10
CA ASP A 160 -9.49 22.93 -28.28
C ASP A 160 -8.54 21.72 -28.27
N THR A 161 -7.66 21.61 -27.28
CA THR A 161 -6.70 20.50 -27.20
C THR A 161 -7.44 19.22 -26.80
N PRO A 162 -7.36 18.15 -27.60
CA PRO A 162 -7.97 16.88 -27.23
C PRO A 162 -7.29 16.28 -26.00
N PRO A 163 -8.01 15.46 -25.20
CA PRO A 163 -7.41 14.73 -24.09
C PRO A 163 -6.23 13.88 -24.57
N VAL A 164 -5.08 14.07 -23.94
CA VAL A 164 -3.90 13.24 -24.20
C VAL A 164 -3.93 12.00 -23.29
N PRO A 165 -3.28 10.90 -23.70
CA PRO A 165 -3.11 9.74 -22.83
C PRO A 165 -2.32 10.09 -21.56
N VAL A 166 -2.51 9.33 -20.49
CA VAL A 166 -1.94 9.62 -19.17
C VAL A 166 -0.89 8.57 -18.83
N LEU A 167 0.29 9.04 -18.43
CA LEU A 167 1.38 8.22 -17.94
C LEU A 167 1.58 8.49 -16.45
N VAL A 168 1.22 7.52 -15.62
CA VAL A 168 1.44 7.56 -14.19
C VAL A 168 2.79 6.93 -13.88
N LEU A 169 3.65 7.65 -13.17
CA LEU A 169 5.00 7.20 -12.80
C LEU A 169 5.13 7.16 -11.29
N ASP A 170 5.60 6.04 -10.75
CA ASP A 170 6.11 6.05 -9.39
C ASP A 170 7.41 6.86 -9.28
N LEU A 171 7.71 7.34 -8.08
CA LEU A 171 8.92 8.13 -7.80
C LEU A 171 10.02 7.26 -7.18
N GLU A 172 9.73 6.66 -6.03
CA GLU A 172 10.65 5.83 -5.25
C GLU A 172 11.00 4.56 -6.02
N ASP A 173 12.28 4.22 -6.12
CA ASP A 173 12.80 3.03 -6.80
C ASP A 173 12.35 2.84 -8.27
N THR A 174 11.59 3.78 -8.83
CA THR A 174 11.24 3.85 -10.25
C THR A 174 12.03 4.95 -10.97
N LEU A 175 11.97 6.21 -10.50
CA LEU A 175 12.72 7.35 -11.09
C LEU A 175 13.94 7.75 -10.26
N VAL A 176 13.87 7.60 -8.94
CA VAL A 176 14.94 7.96 -8.01
C VAL A 176 15.10 6.90 -6.92
N HIS A 177 16.33 6.68 -6.50
CA HIS A 177 16.63 5.87 -5.32
C HIS A 177 16.95 6.77 -4.13
N SER A 178 16.31 6.53 -2.98
CA SER A 178 16.48 7.35 -1.78
C SER A 178 17.25 6.58 -0.70
N GLU A 179 18.39 7.12 -0.27
CA GLU A 179 19.21 6.54 0.81
C GLU A 179 19.36 7.54 1.96
N TRP A 180 19.25 7.06 3.20
CA TRP A 180 19.54 7.86 4.39
C TRP A 180 20.90 7.51 4.98
N SER A 181 21.71 8.53 5.29
CA SER A 181 22.97 8.36 6.02
C SER A 181 23.08 9.32 7.20
N ARG A 182 23.74 8.91 8.29
CA ARG A 182 23.96 9.77 9.46
C ARG A 182 24.71 11.07 9.16
N LYS A 183 25.60 11.05 8.16
CA LYS A 183 26.46 12.19 7.80
C LYS A 183 25.75 13.21 6.91
N HIS A 184 24.92 12.74 5.98
CA HIS A 184 24.36 13.58 4.92
C HIS A 184 22.82 13.65 4.94
N GLY A 185 22.16 12.90 5.83
CA GLY A 185 20.71 12.75 5.83
C GLY A 185 20.22 11.98 4.60
N TRP A 186 19.03 12.35 4.15
CA TRP A 186 18.41 11.83 2.92
C TRP A 186 19.17 12.30 1.68
N ARG A 187 19.48 11.37 0.78
CA ARG A 187 20.05 11.62 -0.53
C ARG A 187 19.26 10.87 -1.58
N HIS A 188 19.00 11.52 -2.70
CA HIS A 188 18.29 10.94 -3.83
C HIS A 188 19.25 10.78 -5.01
N ALA A 189 19.36 9.57 -5.53
CA ALA A 189 20.11 9.26 -6.74
C ALA A 189 19.15 9.17 -7.92
N LYS A 190 19.43 9.90 -9.00
CA LYS A 190 18.65 9.83 -10.24
C LYS A 190 18.89 8.49 -10.92
N ARG A 191 17.82 7.82 -11.37
CA ARG A 191 17.96 6.67 -12.25
C ARG A 191 18.53 7.12 -13.61
N PRO A 192 19.50 6.41 -14.18
CA PRO A 192 20.02 6.75 -15.51
C PRO A 192 18.88 6.84 -16.55
N GLY A 193 18.95 7.84 -17.42
CA GLY A 193 17.94 8.05 -18.48
C GLY A 193 16.68 8.79 -18.04
N VAL A 194 16.50 9.13 -16.76
CA VAL A 194 15.27 9.82 -16.28
C VAL A 194 15.00 11.16 -16.98
N ASP A 195 16.04 11.94 -17.27
CA ASP A 195 15.88 13.23 -17.96
C ASP A 195 15.38 13.02 -19.39
N GLU A 196 16.02 12.13 -20.14
CA GLU A 196 15.61 11.77 -21.50
C GLU A 196 14.19 11.17 -21.51
N PHE A 197 13.86 10.35 -20.52
CA PHE A 197 12.56 9.70 -20.38
C PHE A 197 11.44 10.73 -20.21
N LEU A 198 11.57 11.64 -19.24
CA LEU A 198 10.57 12.69 -18.99
C LEU A 198 10.45 13.65 -20.17
N GLU A 199 11.57 14.12 -20.72
CA GLU A 199 11.60 15.07 -21.84
C GLU A 199 11.02 14.51 -23.14
N THR A 200 11.21 13.21 -23.38
CA THR A 200 10.68 12.56 -24.57
C THR A 200 9.18 12.32 -24.42
N LEU A 201 8.75 11.82 -23.26
CA LEU A 201 7.36 11.37 -23.07
C LEU A 201 6.38 12.49 -22.75
N CYS A 202 6.83 13.64 -22.22
CA CYS A 202 5.96 14.78 -21.94
C CYS A 202 5.32 15.38 -23.21
N GLN A 203 5.87 15.08 -24.38
CA GLN A 203 5.31 15.46 -25.68
C GLN A 203 4.13 14.59 -26.10
N TYR A 204 3.97 13.40 -25.51
CA TYR A 204 2.97 12.40 -25.90
C TYR A 204 1.95 12.12 -24.79
N TYR A 205 2.31 12.36 -23.53
CA TYR A 205 1.52 12.00 -22.36
C TYR A 205 1.32 13.17 -21.40
N GLU A 206 0.16 13.19 -20.74
CA GLU A 206 -0.01 13.86 -19.46
C GLU A 206 0.73 13.04 -18.39
N ILE A 207 1.92 13.50 -18.00
CA ILE A 207 2.72 12.81 -16.99
C ILE A 207 2.22 13.19 -15.59
N VAL A 208 1.90 12.15 -14.81
CA VAL A 208 1.50 12.25 -13.40
C VAL A 208 2.50 11.49 -12.56
N ILE A 209 3.25 12.18 -11.69
CA ILE A 209 4.11 11.51 -10.72
C ILE A 209 3.25 11.16 -9.51
N PHE A 210 3.11 9.88 -9.20
CA PHE A 210 2.28 9.38 -8.11
C PHE A 210 3.15 8.62 -7.11
N SER A 211 3.53 9.30 -6.04
CA SER A 211 4.43 8.80 -5.01
C SER A 211 3.68 8.46 -3.72
N GLN A 212 4.18 7.47 -2.98
CA GLN A 212 3.72 7.14 -1.63
C GLN A 212 4.41 7.99 -0.55
N ASN A 213 5.34 8.86 -0.92
CA ASN A 213 6.10 9.69 -0.01
C ASN A 213 5.41 11.05 0.18
N PRO A 214 5.20 11.51 1.42
CA PRO A 214 4.62 12.83 1.68
C PRO A 214 5.52 14.00 1.22
N MET A 215 6.82 13.77 1.01
CA MET A 215 7.78 14.81 0.58
C MET A 215 8.13 14.72 -0.92
N ALA A 216 7.30 14.05 -1.71
CA ALA A 216 7.56 13.82 -3.13
C ALA A 216 7.74 15.12 -3.94
N GLU A 217 6.94 16.15 -3.64
CA GLU A 217 6.97 17.43 -4.37
C GLU A 217 8.36 18.09 -4.34
N GLU A 218 9.03 18.10 -3.18
CA GLU A 218 10.38 18.68 -3.04
C GLU A 218 11.44 17.95 -3.88
N VAL A 219 11.29 16.62 -4.02
CA VAL A 219 12.19 15.78 -4.80
C VAL A 219 11.93 16.00 -6.29
N VAL A 220 10.67 15.99 -6.70
CA VAL A 220 10.26 16.19 -8.10
C VAL A 220 10.67 17.57 -8.61
N MET A 221 10.51 18.64 -7.82
CA MET A 221 10.92 19.99 -8.22
C MET A 221 12.42 20.08 -8.58
N LYS A 222 13.26 19.24 -7.99
CA LYS A 222 14.69 19.15 -8.32
C LYS A 222 14.99 18.15 -9.43
N LEU A 223 14.17 17.11 -9.55
CA LEU A 223 14.30 16.06 -10.56
C LEU A 223 13.92 16.57 -11.96
N ASP A 224 12.82 17.31 -12.04
CA ASP A 224 12.19 17.79 -13.28
C ASP A 224 12.18 19.32 -13.35
N PRO A 225 13.35 19.95 -13.63
CA PRO A 225 13.45 21.40 -13.77
C PRO A 225 12.68 21.94 -15.00
N LYS A 226 12.33 21.07 -15.95
CA LYS A 226 11.60 21.41 -17.18
C LYS A 226 10.09 21.35 -17.01
N GLN A 227 9.60 20.90 -15.85
CA GLN A 227 8.17 20.76 -15.53
C GLN A 227 7.43 19.91 -16.58
N CYS A 228 8.05 18.79 -16.96
CA CYS A 228 7.46 17.75 -17.80
C CYS A 228 6.27 17.06 -17.13
N ALA A 229 6.30 16.89 -15.80
CA ALA A 229 5.20 16.36 -15.01
C ALA A 229 4.16 17.45 -14.72
N LEU A 230 2.92 17.25 -15.19
CA LEU A 230 1.83 18.21 -14.97
C LEU A 230 1.27 18.14 -13.55
N HIS A 231 1.29 16.94 -12.97
CA HIS A 231 0.68 16.67 -11.69
C HIS A 231 1.60 15.82 -10.82
N ILE A 232 1.65 16.17 -9.54
CA ILE A 232 2.37 15.44 -8.50
C ILE A 232 1.33 15.04 -7.46
N LEU A 233 1.20 13.73 -7.24
CA LEU A 233 0.34 13.12 -6.25
C LEU A 233 1.23 12.49 -5.19
N SER A 234 0.97 12.82 -3.93
CA SER A 234 1.71 12.33 -2.78
C SER A 234 0.89 11.25 -2.04
N ARG A 235 1.40 10.80 -0.89
CA ARG A 235 0.77 9.76 -0.07
C ARG A 235 -0.71 10.01 0.26
N ASP A 236 -1.11 11.26 0.42
CA ASP A 236 -2.48 11.66 0.73
C ASP A 236 -3.47 11.32 -0.39
N ALA A 237 -3.01 11.18 -1.63
CA ALA A 237 -3.81 10.76 -2.77
C ALA A 237 -3.93 9.23 -2.90
N THR A 238 -3.23 8.46 -2.08
CA THR A 238 -3.30 6.98 -2.10
C THR A 238 -4.45 6.48 -1.23
N ARG A 239 -4.96 5.29 -1.58
CA ARG A 239 -5.91 4.55 -0.77
C ARG A 239 -5.18 3.53 0.10
N TYR A 240 -5.43 3.52 1.40
CA TYR A 240 -4.89 2.49 2.29
C TYR A 240 -5.79 1.26 2.30
N LEU A 241 -5.31 0.17 1.70
CA LEU A 241 -6.06 -1.08 1.55
C LEU A 241 -5.21 -2.26 2.04
N LYS A 242 -5.73 -3.02 3.01
CA LYS A 242 -5.13 -4.28 3.52
C LYS A 242 -3.66 -4.15 3.93
N GLY A 243 -3.28 -3.02 4.54
CA GLY A 243 -1.92 -2.80 5.03
C GLY A 243 -0.98 -2.13 4.02
N ALA A 244 -1.41 -1.92 2.78
CA ALA A 244 -0.63 -1.29 1.72
C ALA A 244 -1.26 0.02 1.22
N HIS A 245 -0.43 0.93 0.72
CA HIS A 245 -0.90 2.11 -0.01
C HIS A 245 -1.08 1.77 -1.48
N VAL A 246 -2.24 2.12 -2.01
CA VAL A 246 -2.67 1.75 -3.36
C VAL A 246 -3.02 3.00 -4.14
N LYS A 247 -2.55 3.04 -5.38
CA LYS A 247 -2.75 4.09 -6.35
C LYS A 247 -3.99 3.75 -7.17
N ASP A 248 -5.15 4.16 -6.69
CA ASP A 248 -6.41 3.90 -7.39
C ASP A 248 -6.52 4.79 -8.63
N LEU A 249 -6.30 4.19 -9.81
CA LEU A 249 -6.32 4.92 -11.08
C LEU A 249 -7.73 5.43 -11.44
N ALA A 250 -8.79 4.81 -10.89
CA ALA A 250 -10.17 5.24 -11.13
C ALA A 250 -10.43 6.65 -10.59
N ASN A 251 -9.70 7.06 -9.55
CA ASN A 251 -9.80 8.40 -8.98
C ASN A 251 -9.05 9.47 -9.79
N LEU A 252 -8.27 9.12 -10.81
CA LEU A 252 -7.54 10.09 -11.64
C LEU A 252 -8.46 10.97 -12.50
N ASN A 253 -9.76 10.69 -12.60
CA ASN A 253 -10.68 11.46 -13.44
C ASN A 253 -10.23 11.48 -14.92
N ARG A 254 -9.80 10.32 -15.41
CA ARG A 254 -9.32 10.07 -16.78
C ARG A 254 -9.88 8.73 -17.27
N ASP A 255 -9.96 8.56 -18.58
CA ASP A 255 -10.39 7.28 -19.16
C ASP A 255 -9.29 6.22 -18.95
N LEU A 256 -9.59 5.18 -18.18
CA LEU A 256 -8.68 4.07 -17.90
C LEU A 256 -8.19 3.35 -19.17
N ARG A 257 -8.89 3.48 -20.30
CA ARG A 257 -8.42 2.95 -21.60
C ARG A 257 -7.14 3.63 -22.10
N GLN A 258 -6.89 4.85 -21.64
CA GLN A 258 -5.80 5.72 -22.07
C GLN A 258 -4.83 6.04 -20.91
N VAL A 259 -4.91 5.28 -19.81
CA VAL A 259 -4.03 5.44 -18.65
C VAL A 259 -3.09 4.24 -18.58
N VAL A 260 -1.80 4.51 -18.33
CA VAL A 260 -0.81 3.47 -18.04
C VAL A 260 0.00 3.87 -16.81
N ILE A 261 0.27 2.93 -15.92
CA ILE A 261 1.12 3.13 -14.73
C ILE A 261 2.43 2.36 -14.88
N VAL A 262 3.55 3.01 -14.57
CA VAL A 262 4.87 2.38 -14.44
C VAL A 262 5.29 2.47 -12.98
N ASP A 263 5.44 1.32 -12.35
CA ASP A 263 5.63 1.20 -10.90
C ASP A 263 6.35 -0.12 -10.58
N ASP A 264 7.22 -0.10 -9.59
CA ASP A 264 8.02 -1.26 -9.19
C ASP A 264 7.34 -2.12 -8.11
N ASP A 265 6.33 -1.58 -7.40
CA ASP A 265 5.57 -2.31 -6.38
C ASP A 265 4.20 -2.80 -6.91
N PRO A 266 3.99 -4.13 -7.07
CA PRO A 266 2.71 -4.70 -7.45
C PRO A 266 1.54 -4.37 -6.52
N ALA A 267 1.80 -4.08 -5.24
CA ALA A 267 0.75 -3.70 -4.31
C ALA A 267 0.18 -2.31 -4.62
N ALA A 268 0.98 -1.41 -5.22
CA ALA A 268 0.57 -0.06 -5.54
C ALA A 268 -0.52 -0.02 -6.62
N TYR A 269 -0.48 -0.90 -7.62
CA TYR A 269 -1.47 -0.96 -8.71
C TYR A 269 -2.41 -2.17 -8.64
N GLN A 270 -2.56 -2.78 -7.46
CA GLN A 270 -3.36 -4.02 -7.31
C GLN A 270 -4.84 -3.89 -7.71
N LEU A 271 -5.39 -2.66 -7.78
CA LEU A 271 -6.77 -2.41 -8.21
C LEU A 271 -6.93 -2.38 -9.74
N GLN A 272 -5.86 -2.05 -10.48
CA GLN A 272 -5.86 -1.97 -11.95
C GLN A 272 -4.57 -2.58 -12.55
N PRO A 273 -4.28 -3.86 -12.31
CA PRO A 273 -3.07 -4.52 -12.83
C PRO A 273 -3.03 -4.57 -14.37
N GLU A 274 -4.19 -4.47 -15.03
CA GLU A 274 -4.31 -4.44 -16.49
C GLU A 274 -3.70 -3.17 -17.13
N ASN A 275 -3.60 -2.08 -16.36
CA ASN A 275 -3.00 -0.81 -16.76
C ASN A 275 -1.52 -0.68 -16.39
N ALA A 276 -0.97 -1.66 -15.68
CA ALA A 276 0.38 -1.58 -15.12
C ALA A 276 1.46 -2.17 -16.05
N ILE A 277 2.59 -1.46 -16.12
CA ILE A 277 3.87 -1.94 -16.62
C ILE A 277 4.79 -2.07 -15.40
N PRO A 278 5.02 -3.29 -14.90
CA PRO A 278 5.99 -3.51 -13.84
C PRO A 278 7.38 -3.11 -14.31
N ILE A 279 8.09 -2.31 -13.52
CA ILE A 279 9.49 -1.95 -13.76
C ILE A 279 10.37 -2.57 -12.70
N LYS A 280 11.62 -2.87 -13.06
CA LYS A 280 12.60 -3.34 -12.09
C LYS A 280 12.89 -2.24 -11.05
N PRO A 281 12.83 -2.54 -9.74
CA PRO A 281 13.19 -1.60 -8.69
C PRO A 281 14.64 -1.13 -8.82
N PHE A 282 14.85 0.17 -8.75
CA PHE A 282 16.15 0.85 -8.79
C PHE A 282 16.74 0.94 -7.38
N THR A 283 17.18 -0.20 -6.84
CA THR A 283 17.66 -0.29 -5.46
C THR A 283 19.11 0.15 -5.25
N ASN A 284 19.85 0.43 -6.33
CA ASN A 284 21.26 0.80 -6.26
C ASN A 284 21.50 2.12 -6.98
N GLY A 285 21.55 3.21 -6.21
CA GLY A 285 21.81 4.57 -6.72
C GLY A 285 23.15 4.76 -7.46
N SER A 286 24.05 3.76 -7.42
CA SER A 286 25.33 3.77 -8.16
C SER A 286 25.31 2.96 -9.46
N ALA A 287 24.21 2.28 -9.80
CA ALA A 287 24.08 1.49 -11.02
C ALA A 287 23.97 2.41 -12.25
N ARG A 288 25.11 2.77 -12.84
CA ARG A 288 25.20 3.64 -14.04
C ARG A 288 24.87 2.91 -15.34
N ASP A 289 24.81 1.59 -15.29
CA ASP A 289 24.50 0.67 -16.37
C ASP A 289 23.01 0.32 -16.46
N ASP A 290 22.18 0.78 -15.52
CA ASP A 290 20.72 0.67 -15.62
C ASP A 290 20.23 1.40 -16.89
N ARG A 291 19.42 0.70 -17.68
CA ARG A 291 18.84 1.19 -18.94
C ARG A 291 17.32 1.03 -19.00
N GLU A 292 16.70 0.66 -17.89
CA GLU A 292 15.30 0.24 -17.84
C GLU A 292 14.36 1.36 -18.31
N LEU A 293 14.62 2.61 -17.91
CA LEU A 293 13.85 3.77 -18.40
C LEU A 293 14.06 4.02 -19.89
N THR A 294 15.32 4.10 -20.34
CA THR A 294 15.66 4.40 -21.75
C THR A 294 15.11 3.33 -22.70
N GLU A 295 15.16 2.06 -22.32
CA GLU A 295 14.65 0.95 -23.12
C GLU A 295 13.12 0.91 -23.17
N LEU A 296 12.43 1.50 -22.20
CA LEU A 296 10.96 1.59 -22.17
C LEU A 296 10.41 2.72 -23.08
N ILE A 297 11.20 3.77 -23.36
CA ILE A 297 10.80 4.93 -24.18
C ILE A 297 10.20 4.52 -25.53
N PRO A 298 10.82 3.65 -26.35
CA PRO A 298 10.30 3.31 -27.68
C PRO A 298 8.91 2.67 -27.63
N PHE A 299 8.64 1.85 -26.61
CA PHE A 299 7.34 1.22 -26.41
C PHE A 299 6.27 2.25 -26.05
N LEU A 300 6.52 3.06 -25.02
CA LEU A 300 5.57 4.08 -24.56
C LEU A 300 5.29 5.12 -25.66
N LYS A 301 6.32 5.53 -26.41
CA LYS A 301 6.16 6.43 -27.56
C LYS A 301 5.27 5.82 -28.65
N ALA A 302 5.47 4.55 -28.98
CA ALA A 302 4.64 3.86 -29.98
C ALA A 302 3.18 3.72 -29.50
N LEU A 303 2.98 3.36 -28.23
CA LEU A 303 1.66 3.21 -27.62
C LEU A 303 0.80 4.49 -27.76
N ALA A 304 1.40 5.66 -27.52
CA ALA A 304 0.72 6.94 -27.72
C ALA A 304 0.59 7.35 -29.20
N SER A 305 1.62 7.10 -30.01
CA SER A 305 1.65 7.56 -31.41
C SER A 305 0.70 6.79 -32.32
N GLU A 306 0.46 5.51 -32.05
CA GLU A 306 -0.38 4.63 -32.86
C GLU A 306 -1.89 4.83 -32.64
N ARG A 307 -2.29 5.81 -31.80
CA ARG A 307 -3.71 6.13 -31.47
C ARG A 307 -4.52 4.89 -31.09
N VAL A 308 -3.92 4.05 -30.26
CA VAL A 308 -4.55 2.82 -29.76
C VAL A 308 -5.79 3.20 -28.93
N PRO A 309 -6.98 2.64 -29.19
CA PRO A 309 -8.21 3.01 -28.47
C PRO A 309 -8.26 2.47 -27.03
N ASP A 310 -7.51 1.41 -26.72
CA ASP A 310 -7.38 0.87 -25.38
C ASP A 310 -5.99 0.26 -25.16
N PHE A 311 -5.18 0.89 -24.33
CA PHE A 311 -3.81 0.46 -24.02
C PHE A 311 -3.76 -0.93 -23.39
N ARG A 312 -4.80 -1.32 -22.65
CA ARG A 312 -4.87 -2.61 -21.96
C ARG A 312 -4.86 -3.78 -22.95
N THR A 313 -5.36 -3.57 -24.17
CA THR A 313 -5.34 -4.59 -25.22
C THR A 313 -3.91 -4.86 -25.68
N VAL A 314 -3.14 -3.79 -25.94
CA VAL A 314 -1.73 -3.92 -26.34
C VAL A 314 -0.88 -4.49 -25.21
N LEU A 315 -1.06 -3.99 -23.99
CA LEU A 315 -0.38 -4.53 -22.81
C LEU A 315 -0.71 -6.01 -22.59
N GLY A 316 -1.95 -6.43 -22.87
CA GLY A 316 -2.39 -7.82 -22.81
C GLY A 316 -1.57 -8.76 -23.71
N GLU A 317 -1.09 -8.30 -24.87
CA GLU A 317 -0.25 -9.10 -25.77
C GLU A 317 1.15 -9.41 -25.20
N PHE A 318 1.60 -8.61 -24.23
CA PHE A 318 2.90 -8.77 -23.58
C PHE A 318 2.82 -9.43 -22.20
N ARG A 319 1.62 -9.82 -21.75
CA ARG A 319 1.46 -10.56 -20.50
C ARG A 319 1.92 -11.99 -20.65
N ASP A 320 2.53 -12.51 -19.60
CA ASP A 320 2.82 -13.94 -19.44
C ASP A 320 1.54 -14.70 -19.05
N GLU A 321 1.62 -16.03 -18.95
CA GLU A 321 0.48 -16.89 -18.57
C GLU A 321 -0.07 -16.54 -17.17
N ASP A 322 0.79 -16.06 -16.28
CA ASP A 322 0.44 -15.58 -14.94
C ASP A 322 -0.11 -14.13 -14.94
N GLY A 323 -0.26 -13.51 -16.11
CA GLY A 323 -0.85 -12.18 -16.28
C GLY A 323 0.10 -11.02 -15.99
N VAL A 324 1.35 -11.29 -15.61
CA VAL A 324 2.39 -10.28 -15.32
C VAL A 324 3.18 -9.99 -16.59
N ILE A 325 3.51 -8.73 -16.83
CA ILE A 325 4.39 -8.33 -17.92
C ILE A 325 5.83 -8.37 -17.43
N ARG A 326 6.68 -9.14 -18.12
CA ARG A 326 8.13 -9.22 -17.85
C ARG A 326 8.92 -8.92 -19.12
N ASP A 327 10.06 -8.26 -18.94
CA ASP A 327 11.02 -7.97 -20.01
C ASP A 327 10.38 -7.28 -21.24
N LEU A 328 9.48 -6.33 -20.97
CA LEU A 328 8.70 -5.61 -21.98
C LEU A 328 9.59 -4.96 -23.06
N PRO A 329 10.69 -4.24 -22.72
CA PRO A 329 11.53 -3.61 -23.72
C PRO A 329 12.16 -4.61 -24.71
N SER A 330 12.69 -5.72 -24.21
CA SER A 330 13.30 -6.75 -25.06
C SER A 330 12.27 -7.41 -25.96
N ARG A 331 11.09 -7.76 -25.42
CA ARG A 331 9.99 -8.35 -26.21
C ARG A 331 9.50 -7.40 -27.29
N TYR A 332 9.33 -6.13 -26.96
CA TYR A 332 8.91 -5.11 -27.93
C TYR A 332 9.95 -4.92 -29.04
N SER A 333 11.22 -4.75 -28.68
CA SER A 333 12.29 -4.57 -29.66
C SER A 333 12.47 -5.79 -30.57
N ALA A 334 12.32 -7.02 -30.04
CA ALA A 334 12.32 -8.24 -30.83
C ALA A 334 11.14 -8.29 -31.82
N ARG A 335 9.94 -7.87 -31.40
CA ARG A 335 8.75 -7.79 -32.26
C ARG A 335 8.94 -6.78 -33.39
N VAL A 336 9.46 -5.60 -33.09
CA VAL A 336 9.74 -4.58 -34.11
C VAL A 336 10.74 -5.10 -35.15
N ARG A 337 11.85 -5.70 -34.70
CA ARG A 337 12.85 -6.31 -35.61
C ARG A 337 12.26 -7.42 -36.48
N ALA A 338 11.39 -8.25 -35.91
CA ALA A 338 10.71 -9.32 -36.67
C ALA A 338 9.81 -8.75 -37.78
N LEU A 339 9.04 -7.69 -37.47
CA LEU A 339 8.20 -7.01 -38.46
C LEU A 339 9.02 -6.32 -39.56
N GLU A 340 10.16 -5.72 -39.21
CA GLU A 340 11.08 -5.12 -40.19
C GLU A 340 11.66 -6.16 -41.14
N MET A 341 12.12 -7.30 -40.60
CA MET A 341 12.61 -8.42 -41.42
C MET A 341 11.54 -8.99 -42.35
N GLN A 342 10.28 -9.10 -41.88
CA GLN A 342 9.16 -9.54 -42.72
C GLN A 342 8.90 -8.56 -43.87
N LYS A 343 8.82 -7.26 -43.57
CA LYS A 343 8.64 -6.21 -44.59
C LYS A 343 9.75 -6.23 -45.63
N GLU A 344 11.00 -6.45 -45.21
CA GLU A 344 12.14 -6.54 -46.12
C GLU A 344 12.07 -7.79 -47.03
N GLN A 345 11.70 -8.94 -46.46
CA GLN A 345 11.47 -10.17 -47.24
C GLN A 345 10.33 -10.01 -48.25
N GLU A 346 9.24 -9.33 -47.89
CA GLU A 346 8.12 -9.05 -48.80
C GLU A 346 8.54 -8.12 -49.94
N LYS A 347 9.31 -7.06 -49.65
CA LYS A 347 9.88 -6.19 -50.69
C LYS A 347 10.77 -6.95 -51.66
N GLN A 348 11.63 -7.83 -51.15
CA GLN A 348 12.51 -8.67 -51.98
C GLN A 348 11.71 -9.66 -52.84
N LYS A 349 10.66 -10.28 -52.30
CA LYS A 349 9.74 -11.14 -53.06
C LYS A 349 8.98 -10.36 -54.13
N GLY A 350 8.54 -9.13 -53.82
CA GLY A 350 7.85 -8.23 -54.75
C GLY A 350 8.73 -7.81 -55.94
N LEU A 351 10.00 -7.48 -55.70
CA LEU A 351 10.97 -7.18 -56.77
C LEU A 351 11.33 -8.43 -57.59
N GLY A 352 11.56 -9.57 -56.93
CA GLY A 352 11.92 -10.84 -57.57
C GLY A 352 10.79 -11.39 -58.47
N GLY A 353 9.53 -11.24 -58.05
CA GLY A 353 8.36 -11.60 -58.85
C GLY A 353 8.19 -10.75 -60.12
N PHE A 354 8.45 -9.45 -60.02
CA PHE A 354 8.41 -8.52 -61.17
C PHE A 354 9.48 -8.82 -62.22
N ILE A 355 10.71 -9.18 -61.78
CA ILE A 355 11.81 -9.52 -62.69
C ILE A 355 11.55 -10.89 -63.37
N ARG A 356 11.03 -11.87 -62.63
CA ARG A 356 10.75 -13.21 -63.16
C ARG A 356 9.56 -13.24 -64.13
N GLY A 357 8.54 -12.41 -63.91
CA GLY A 357 7.39 -12.27 -64.82
C GLY A 357 7.80 -11.68 -66.18
N ARG A 358 8.71 -10.71 -66.21
CA ARG A 358 9.14 -10.01 -67.44
C ARG A 358 10.08 -10.82 -68.34
N LEU A 359 10.77 -11.83 -67.78
CA LEU A 359 11.65 -12.74 -68.52
C LEU A 359 10.93 -13.94 -69.16
N SER A 360 9.63 -14.14 -68.86
CA SER A 360 8.85 -15.28 -69.36
C SER A 360 8.11 -15.04 -70.69
N HIS A 361 7.97 -13.79 -71.13
CA HIS A 361 7.44 -13.47 -72.46
C HIS A 361 8.56 -13.34 -73.50
N ARG A 362 9.11 -14.47 -73.93
CA ARG A 362 9.84 -14.56 -75.20
C ARG A 362 8.89 -15.19 -76.22
N PRO A 363 8.44 -14.48 -77.27
CA PRO A 363 7.57 -15.08 -78.28
C PRO A 363 8.32 -16.21 -79.00
N PRO A 364 7.66 -17.33 -79.35
CA PRO A 364 8.31 -18.42 -80.04
C PRO A 364 8.77 -17.95 -81.42
N THR A 365 10.06 -18.11 -81.69
CA THR A 365 10.68 -17.82 -82.98
C THR A 365 10.20 -18.85 -84.00
N ALA A 366 9.46 -18.40 -85.02
CA ALA A 366 9.09 -19.20 -86.17
C ALA A 366 10.35 -19.64 -86.93
N GLY A 367 10.57 -20.95 -86.98
CA GLY A 367 11.70 -21.56 -87.68
C GLY A 367 11.47 -21.66 -89.19
N GLY A 368 12.47 -21.17 -89.93
CA GLY A 368 13.17 -21.92 -90.98
C GLY A 368 12.37 -22.47 -92.17
N VAL A 369 12.44 -21.75 -93.28
CA VAL A 369 12.31 -22.28 -94.65
C VAL A 369 13.46 -23.25 -94.93
N GLY A 370 13.17 -24.43 -95.50
CA GLY A 370 14.17 -25.38 -95.96
C GLY A 370 13.58 -26.55 -96.77
N MET A 371 13.70 -26.41 -98.10
CA MET A 371 13.44 -27.34 -99.22
C MET A 371 12.00 -27.71 -99.58
#